data_AF-A0A849ZG02-F1
#
_entry.id   AF-A0A849ZG02-F1
#
_cell.length_a   1.000
_cell.length_b   1.000
_cell.length_c   1.000
_cell.angle_alpha   90.00
_cell.angle_beta   90.00
_cell.angle_gamma   90.00
#
_symmetry.space_group_name_H-M   'P 1'
#
loop_
_entity.id
_entity.type
_entity.pdbx_description
1 polymer ?
#
loop_
_entity_poly.entity_id
_entity_poly.type
_entity_poly.pdbx_seq_one_letter_code
_entity_poly.pdbx_strand_id
1 'polypeptide(L)'
;QALGIAERDIVGEYGMTELSSQLYEPRLVDDPPSAPGTYRPPPWLRVEAADPETLAVLPRGSEGIARFVDLANVDSVSFVQTLDWVSVDERGDVRLFGRAPGAEPRGCSLALEDLFGDRSHRGPAA
;
A
#
# COMPACT_ATOMS: atom_id res chain seq x y z
N GLN A 1 2.02 -1.31 -25.03
CA GLN A 1 1.59 -2.44 -24.19
C GLN A 1 2.04 -3.75 -24.82
N ALA A 2 2.85 -4.55 -24.11
CA ALA A 2 3.41 -5.80 -24.64
C ALA A 2 2.48 -7.03 -24.45
N LEU A 3 1.48 -6.94 -23.57
CA LEU A 3 0.62 -8.08 -23.17
C LEU A 3 -0.84 -7.97 -23.66
N GLY A 4 -1.21 -6.89 -24.36
CA GLY A 4 -2.57 -6.69 -24.87
C GLY A 4 -3.67 -6.42 -23.82
N ILE A 5 -3.32 -6.30 -22.54
CA ILE A 5 -4.26 -6.02 -21.43
C ILE A 5 -4.29 -4.52 -21.16
N ALA A 6 -5.46 -3.87 -21.25
CA ALA A 6 -5.59 -2.44 -21.00
C ALA A 6 -5.16 -2.09 -19.57
N GLU A 7 -4.56 -0.92 -19.36
CA GLU A 7 -4.07 -0.54 -18.04
C GLU A 7 -5.18 -0.59 -16.99
N ARG A 8 -6.41 -0.19 -17.34
CA ARG A 8 -7.60 -0.28 -16.47
C ARG A 8 -7.94 -1.69 -15.98
N ASP A 9 -7.53 -2.72 -16.72
CA ASP A 9 -7.82 -4.12 -16.42
C ASP A 9 -6.73 -4.75 -15.54
N ILE A 10 -5.69 -3.99 -15.17
CA ILE A 10 -4.61 -4.42 -14.28
C ILE A 10 -4.93 -3.94 -12.87
N VAL A 11 -5.13 -4.84 -11.92
CA VAL A 11 -5.50 -4.51 -10.53
C VAL A 11 -4.34 -4.81 -9.61
N GLY A 12 -3.93 -3.81 -8.83
CA GLY A 12 -2.99 -4.00 -7.74
C GLY A 12 -3.60 -4.82 -6.59
N GLU A 13 -2.80 -5.71 -6.03
CA GLU A 13 -3.06 -6.39 -4.77
C GLU A 13 -2.03 -5.93 -3.74
N TYR A 14 -2.48 -5.62 -2.53
CA TYR A 14 -1.63 -5.48 -1.37
C TYR A 14 -1.85 -6.66 -0.42
N GLY A 15 -0.76 -7.26 0.04
CA GLY A 15 -0.74 -8.33 1.03
C GLY A 15 0.64 -8.52 1.62
N MET A 16 0.71 -9.34 2.67
CA MET A 16 1.96 -9.75 3.33
C MET A 16 1.75 -11.08 4.04
N THR A 17 2.84 -11.78 4.39
CA THR A 17 2.77 -13.10 5.04
C THR A 17 2.07 -13.11 6.38
N GLU A 18 2.07 -11.97 7.07
CA GLU A 18 1.47 -11.76 8.37
C GLU A 18 -0.04 -11.49 8.30
N LEU A 19 -0.60 -11.27 7.10
CA LEU A 19 -2.03 -11.05 6.88
C LEU A 19 -2.66 -12.25 6.17
N SER A 20 -3.86 -12.63 6.62
CA SER A 20 -4.68 -13.66 5.97
C SER A 20 -5.61 -13.04 4.93
N SER A 21 -5.87 -11.74 5.04
CA SER A 21 -6.63 -10.94 4.08
C SER A 21 -5.73 -10.14 3.14
N GLN A 22 -6.25 -9.88 1.93
CA GLN A 22 -5.62 -9.01 0.93
C GLN A 22 -6.50 -7.78 0.68
N LEU A 23 -5.90 -6.71 0.19
CA LEU A 23 -6.62 -5.55 -0.34
C LEU A 23 -6.40 -5.47 -1.84
N TYR A 24 -7.43 -5.03 -2.57
CA TYR A 24 -7.37 -4.89 -4.02
C TYR A 24 -7.72 -3.46 -4.42
N GLU A 25 -7.15 -2.99 -5.53
CA GLU A 25 -7.60 -1.72 -6.11
C GLU A 25 -9.06 -1.83 -6.58
N PRO A 26 -9.97 -0.95 -6.14
CA PRO A 26 -11.38 -1.01 -6.53
C PRO A 26 -11.65 -0.45 -7.92
N ARG A 27 -10.62 -0.23 -8.74
CA ARG A 27 -10.71 0.45 -10.05
C ARG A 27 -11.58 -0.25 -11.10
N LEU A 28 -11.87 -1.54 -10.94
CA LEU A 28 -12.80 -2.28 -11.81
C LEU A 28 -14.28 -2.05 -11.43
N VAL A 29 -14.54 -1.60 -10.21
CA VAL A 29 -15.90 -1.43 -9.66
C VAL A 29 -16.27 0.04 -9.43
N ASP A 30 -15.29 0.90 -9.20
CA ASP A 30 -15.50 2.33 -9.02
C ASP A 30 -15.70 3.05 -10.36
N ASP A 31 -16.63 4.01 -10.39
CA ASP A 31 -16.87 4.92 -11.51
C ASP A 31 -16.96 6.37 -10.99
N PRO A 32 -16.01 7.27 -11.31
CA PRO A 32 -14.82 7.01 -12.10
C PRO A 32 -13.83 6.04 -11.41
N PRO A 33 -12.93 5.39 -12.15
CA PRO A 33 -11.93 4.50 -11.57
C PRO A 33 -11.07 5.21 -10.52
N SER A 34 -10.83 4.52 -9.41
CA SER A 34 -9.96 4.99 -8.33
C SER A 34 -8.52 5.20 -8.82
N ALA A 35 -7.80 6.10 -8.15
CA ALA A 35 -6.40 6.35 -8.48
C ALA A 35 -5.53 5.10 -8.22
N PRO A 36 -4.53 4.80 -9.06
CA PRO A 36 -3.58 3.73 -8.81
C PRO A 36 -2.94 3.85 -7.41
N GLY A 37 -2.70 2.72 -6.76
CA GLY A 37 -2.19 2.65 -5.40
C GLY A 37 -3.23 2.90 -4.30
N THR A 38 -4.52 2.95 -4.66
CA THR A 38 -5.65 3.01 -3.72
C THR A 38 -6.25 1.62 -3.55
N TYR A 39 -6.28 1.11 -2.34
CA TYR A 39 -6.70 -0.25 -2.01
C TYR A 39 -7.91 -0.24 -1.08
N ARG A 40 -8.87 -1.11 -1.32
CA ARG A 40 -10.08 -1.23 -0.47
C ARG A 40 -9.97 -2.44 0.45
N PRO A 41 -10.01 -2.25 1.78
CA PRO A 41 -10.07 -3.38 2.71
C PRO A 41 -11.40 -4.14 2.56
N PRO A 42 -11.41 -5.49 2.67
CA PRO A 42 -12.65 -6.23 2.84
C PRO A 42 -13.30 -5.91 4.20
N PRO A 43 -14.60 -6.21 4.41
CA PRO A 43 -15.34 -5.81 5.62
C PRO A 43 -14.77 -6.31 6.96
N TRP A 44 -13.96 -7.37 6.94
CA TRP A 44 -13.32 -7.97 8.12
C TRP A 44 -11.87 -7.52 8.35
N LEU A 45 -11.35 -6.63 7.49
CA LEU A 45 -10.03 -6.03 7.61
C LEU A 45 -10.18 -4.52 7.83
N ARG A 46 -9.55 -3.99 8.88
CA ARG A 46 -9.45 -2.55 9.08
C ARG A 46 -8.01 -2.11 8.95
N VAL A 47 -7.81 -0.96 8.31
CA VAL A 47 -6.51 -0.29 8.23
C VAL A 47 -6.62 1.11 8.84
N GLU A 48 -5.60 1.48 9.62
CA GLU A 48 -5.44 2.79 10.24
C GLU A 48 -4.03 3.30 9.96
N ALA A 49 -3.89 4.62 9.75
CA ALA A 49 -2.59 5.27 9.77
C ALA A 49 -2.25 5.63 11.22
N ALA A 50 -1.05 5.29 11.68
CA ALA A 50 -0.55 5.62 13.01
C ALA A 50 0.72 6.47 12.92
N ASP A 51 0.90 7.34 13.90
CA ASP A 51 2.12 8.12 14.06
C ASP A 51 3.30 7.15 14.36
N PRO A 52 4.43 7.26 13.65
CA PRO A 52 5.52 6.30 13.78
C PRO A 52 6.26 6.37 15.12
N GLU A 53 6.19 7.50 15.84
CA GLU A 53 6.89 7.71 17.11
C GLU A 53 5.98 7.42 18.31
N THR A 54 4.78 7.98 18.30
CA THR A 54 3.81 7.91 19.39
C THR A 54 2.87 6.73 19.28
N LEU A 55 2.77 6.11 18.10
CA LEU A 55 1.88 4.99 17.78
C LEU A 55 0.38 5.29 17.92
N ALA A 56 0.03 6.57 18.09
CA ALA A 56 -1.33 7.05 18.14
C ALA A 56 -1.97 6.97 16.74
N VAL A 57 -3.24 6.59 16.70
CA VAL A 57 -4.02 6.60 15.46
C VAL A 57 -4.19 8.03 14.99
N LEU A 58 -3.92 8.28 13.71
CA LEU A 58 -4.02 9.59 13.10
C LEU A 58 -5.44 9.84 12.54
N PRO A 59 -5.83 11.12 12.39
CA PRO A 59 -7.07 11.47 11.68
C PRO A 59 -7.10 10.92 10.25
N ARG A 60 -8.31 10.71 9.70
CA ARG A 60 -8.48 10.33 8.30
C ARG A 60 -7.78 11.31 7.36
N GLY A 61 -7.19 10.78 6.29
CA GLY A 61 -6.39 11.52 5.32
C GLY A 61 -4.97 11.87 5.76
N SER A 62 -4.62 11.71 7.04
CA SER A 62 -3.24 11.87 7.50
C SER A 62 -2.38 10.67 7.09
N GLU A 63 -1.10 10.92 6.82
CA GLU A 63 -0.14 9.89 6.46
C GLU A 63 0.60 9.37 7.70
N GLY A 64 0.81 8.05 7.75
CA GLY A 64 1.54 7.39 8.84
C GLY A 64 1.87 5.95 8.50
N ILE A 65 2.34 5.21 9.49
CA ILE A 65 2.58 3.76 9.32
C ILE A 65 1.27 2.98 9.40
N ALA A 66 1.13 1.95 8.57
CA ALA A 66 -0.07 1.14 8.50
C ALA A 66 -0.21 0.22 9.72
N ARG A 67 -1.39 0.26 10.35
CA ARG A 67 -1.84 -0.72 11.34
C ARG A 67 -3.07 -1.45 10.81
N PHE A 68 -3.01 -2.76 10.86
CA PHE A 68 -4.06 -3.67 10.41
C PHE A 68 -4.75 -4.33 11.60
N VAL A 69 -6.06 -4.43 11.50
CA VAL A 69 -6.88 -5.35 12.31
C VAL A 69 -7.51 -6.34 11.35
N ASP A 70 -6.97 -7.55 11.28
CA ASP A 70 -7.42 -8.62 10.38
C ASP A 70 -8.15 -9.71 11.17
N LEU A 71 -9.48 -9.74 11.07
CA LEU A 71 -10.28 -10.76 11.74
C LEU A 71 -10.16 -12.14 11.07
N ALA A 72 -9.56 -12.23 9.87
CA ALA A 72 -9.26 -13.51 9.22
C ALA A 72 -7.97 -14.15 9.76
N ASN A 73 -7.15 -13.43 10.55
CA ASN A 73 -5.98 -13.99 11.26
C ASN A 73 -6.41 -14.85 12.46
N VAL A 74 -7.21 -15.88 12.20
CA VAL A 74 -7.60 -16.89 13.19
C VAL A 74 -6.36 -17.65 13.65
N ASP A 75 -6.27 -17.92 14.96
CA ASP A 75 -5.14 -18.61 15.61
C ASP A 75 -3.77 -17.90 15.41
N SER A 76 -3.79 -16.63 15.04
CA SER A 76 -2.60 -15.77 14.89
C SER A 76 -2.85 -14.38 15.48
N VAL A 77 -1.88 -13.48 15.35
CA VAL A 77 -2.01 -12.09 15.78
C VAL A 77 -2.90 -11.33 14.80
N SER A 78 -4.06 -10.86 15.27
CA SER A 78 -4.99 -10.07 14.45
C SER A 78 -4.62 -8.59 14.33
N PHE A 79 -3.64 -8.11 15.10
CA PHE A 79 -3.22 -6.71 15.13
C PHE A 79 -1.79 -6.58 14.63
N VAL A 80 -1.62 -6.16 13.38
CA VAL A 80 -0.30 -6.09 12.73
C VAL A 80 0.06 -4.65 12.45
N GLN A 81 1.20 -4.18 12.94
CA GLN A 81 1.76 -2.89 12.57
C GLN A 81 2.91 -3.12 11.59
N THR A 82 2.86 -2.44 10.45
CA THR A 82 3.88 -2.56 9.40
C THR A 82 4.76 -1.32 9.38
N LEU A 83 5.76 -1.35 8.51
CA LEU A 83 6.55 -0.18 8.14
C LEU A 83 6.16 0.32 6.74
N ASP A 84 4.91 0.10 6.33
CA ASP A 84 4.38 0.66 5.09
C ASP A 84 3.71 1.99 5.40
N TRP A 85 3.97 2.99 4.56
CA TRP A 85 3.48 4.35 4.70
C TRP A 85 2.17 4.52 3.94
N VAL A 86 1.11 4.91 4.65
CA VAL A 86 -0.26 4.98 4.11
C VAL A 86 -1.00 6.21 4.59
N SER A 87 -2.05 6.58 3.86
CA SER A 87 -3.15 7.37 4.38
C SER A 87 -4.47 6.62 4.16
N VAL A 88 -5.43 6.84 5.06
CA VAL A 88 -6.75 6.20 4.97
C VAL A 88 -7.83 7.26 4.90
N ASP A 89 -8.65 7.22 3.86
CA ASP A 89 -9.69 8.23 3.64
C ASP A 89 -10.97 7.97 4.45
N GLU A 90 -11.97 8.84 4.28
CA GLU A 90 -13.26 8.75 4.96
C GLU A 90 -14.07 7.49 4.60
N ARG A 91 -13.80 6.86 3.44
CA ARG A 91 -14.42 5.60 3.02
C ARG A 91 -13.71 4.39 3.60
N GLY A 92 -12.52 4.57 4.16
CA GLY A 92 -11.65 3.48 4.60
C GLY A 92 -10.74 2.96 3.49
N ASP A 93 -10.73 3.61 2.32
CA ASP A 93 -9.81 3.26 1.24
C ASP A 93 -8.40 3.71 1.62
N VAL A 94 -7.42 2.87 1.32
CA VAL A 94 -6.02 3.00 1.76
C VAL A 94 -5.18 3.42 0.58
N ARG A 95 -4.52 4.58 0.68
CA ARG A 95 -3.50 5.00 -0.28
C ARG A 95 -2.13 4.55 0.21
N LEU A 96 -1.43 3.76 -0.58
CA LEU A 96 -0.09 3.27 -0.28
C LEU A 96 0.99 4.17 -0.91
N PHE A 97 1.96 4.61 -0.11
CA PHE A 97 3.09 5.43 -0.56
C PHE A 97 4.42 4.67 -0.63
N GLY A 98 4.42 3.39 -0.22
CA GLY A 98 5.62 2.57 -0.15
C GLY A 98 6.03 2.28 1.30
N ARG A 99 7.33 2.14 1.54
CA ARG A 99 7.89 1.86 2.87
C ARG A 99 8.19 3.17 3.61
N ALA A 100 8.08 3.14 4.94
CA ALA A 100 8.47 4.24 5.80
C ALA A 100 9.96 4.62 5.57
N PRO A 101 10.32 5.91 5.62
CA PRO A 101 11.71 6.33 5.48
C PRO A 101 12.64 5.61 6.46
N GLY A 102 13.74 5.02 5.94
CA GLY A 102 14.71 4.28 6.75
C GLY A 102 14.30 2.84 7.11
N ALA A 103 13.11 2.38 6.71
CA ALA A 103 12.78 0.97 6.78
C ALA A 103 13.64 0.16 5.80
N GLU A 104 14.07 -1.03 6.20
CA GLU A 104 14.78 -1.92 5.27
C GLU A 104 13.89 -2.20 4.04
N PRO A 105 14.44 -1.99 2.83
CA PRO A 105 13.76 -2.40 1.62
C PRO A 105 13.51 -3.92 1.63
N ARG A 106 12.37 -4.35 1.09
CA ARG A 106 12.00 -5.76 1.03
C ARG A 106 11.51 -6.14 -0.35
N GLY A 107 11.74 -7.41 -0.71
CA GLY A 107 11.19 -8.03 -1.92
C GLY A 107 12.10 -7.91 -3.16
N CYS A 108 11.67 -8.58 -4.23
CA CYS A 108 12.38 -8.60 -5.51
C CYS A 108 12.39 -7.23 -6.23
N SER A 109 11.58 -6.27 -5.75
CA SER A 109 11.54 -4.89 -6.25
C SER A 109 12.86 -4.15 -6.05
N LEU A 110 13.69 -4.57 -5.10
CA LEU A 110 15.06 -4.08 -4.91
C LEU A 110 15.89 -4.15 -6.19
N ALA A 111 15.81 -5.29 -6.89
CA ALA A 111 16.54 -5.45 -8.15
C ALA A 111 16.00 -4.51 -9.25
N LEU A 112 14.70 -4.18 -9.23
CA LEU A 112 14.10 -3.23 -10.17
C LEU A 112 14.47 -1.79 -9.81
N GLU A 113 14.47 -1.42 -8.54
CA GLU A 113 14.97 -0.13 -8.05
C GLU A 113 16.45 0.05 -8.37
N ASP A 114 17.29 -0.98 -8.24
CA ASP A 114 18.69 -0.95 -8.67
C ASP A 114 18.81 -0.80 -10.20
N LEU A 115 17.93 -1.46 -10.97
CA LEU A 115 17.92 -1.39 -12.44
C LEU A 115 17.41 -0.04 -12.98
N PHE A 116 16.53 0.65 -12.26
CA PHE A 116 15.89 1.90 -12.70
C PHE A 116 16.33 3.14 -11.93
N GLY A 117 16.98 2.99 -10.77
CA GLY A 117 17.43 4.05 -9.86
C GLY A 117 18.62 4.86 -10.37
N ASP A 118 19.31 4.42 -11.43
CA ASP A 118 20.44 5.14 -12.05
C ASP A 118 20.02 6.13 -13.15
N ARG A 119 18.72 6.36 -13.39
CA ARG A 119 18.25 7.25 -14.47
C ARG A 119 17.82 8.65 -14.01
N SER A 120 17.76 8.94 -12.72
CA SER A 120 17.36 10.25 -12.18
C SER A 120 18.53 11.25 -12.03
N HIS A 121 19.78 10.84 -12.30
CA HIS A 121 20.97 11.69 -12.13
C HIS A 121 21.69 12.15 -13.41
N ARG A 122 21.12 11.92 -14.60
CA ARG A 122 21.58 12.64 -15.81
C ARG A 122 20.76 13.92 -15.99
N GLY A 123 21.24 15.00 -15.38
CA GLY A 123 20.90 16.35 -15.83
C GLY A 123 21.23 16.54 -17.32
N PRO A 124 20.58 17.49 -18.00
CA PRO A 124 20.79 17.69 -19.44
C PRO A 124 22.27 18.01 -19.70
N ALA A 125 22.88 17.23 -20.60
CA ALA A 125 24.18 17.58 -21.16
C ALA A 125 24.05 18.91 -21.92
N ALA A 126 25.01 19.79 -21.68
CA ALA A 126 25.16 21.10 -22.34
C ALA A 126 25.25 20.99 -23.86
#